data_AF-A0A963SQ56-F1
#
_entry.id   AF-A0A963SQ56-F1
#
_cell.length_a   1.000
_cell.length_b   1.000
_cell.length_c   1.000
_cell.angle_alpha   90.00
_cell.angle_beta   90.00
_cell.angle_gamma   90.00
#
_symmetry.space_group_name_H-M   'P 1'
#
loop_
_entity.id
_entity.type
_entity.pdbx_description
1 polymer ?
#
loop_
_entity_poly.entity_id
_entity_poly.type
_entity_poly.pdbx_seq_one_letter_code
_entity_poly.pdbx_strand_id
1 'polypeptide(L)'
;MSKTTGEDRILSARWILAAMASAPQVADVAHVEPAKKEEIDRAMARLFTRLMTKDCLEEARPLLLARDGAGARTAGEALGRIAMQELLSDPKAVAAVAKYATYIDYREFEVFMPGASGQ
;
A
#
# COMPACT_ATOMS: atom_id res chain seq x y z
N MET A 1 2.84 -5.39 -14.10
CA MET A 1 2.43 -3.99 -13.85
C MET A 1 3.66 -3.09 -13.89
N SER A 2 4.33 -3.05 -15.04
CA SER A 2 5.64 -2.39 -15.21
C SER A 2 5.54 -0.92 -15.64
N LYS A 3 4.34 -0.49 -16.08
CA LYS A 3 4.10 0.82 -16.74
C LYS A 3 3.28 1.82 -15.91
N THR A 4 3.40 1.80 -14.58
CA THR A 4 2.75 2.78 -13.71
C THR A 4 3.59 4.06 -13.57
N THR A 5 2.97 5.23 -13.65
CA THR A 5 3.56 6.52 -13.29
C THR A 5 3.61 6.72 -11.77
N GLY A 6 4.23 7.81 -11.29
CA GLY A 6 4.16 8.18 -9.86
C GLY A 6 2.73 8.44 -9.39
N GLU A 7 1.93 9.14 -10.21
CA GLU A 7 0.51 9.40 -9.90
C GLU A 7 -0.30 8.11 -9.80
N ASP A 8 -0.06 7.13 -10.68
CA ASP A 8 -0.72 5.83 -10.64
C ASP A 8 -0.41 5.09 -9.32
N ARG A 9 0.86 5.17 -8.86
CA ARG A 9 1.30 4.56 -7.60
C ARG A 9 0.67 5.23 -6.39
N ILE A 10 0.60 6.56 -6.38
CA ILE A 10 -0.07 7.31 -5.30
C ILE A 10 -1.57 7.05 -5.28
N LEU A 11 -2.23 7.00 -6.44
CA LEU A 11 -3.65 6.62 -6.52
C LEU A 11 -3.88 5.22 -5.95
N SER A 12 -3.02 4.26 -6.31
CA SER A 12 -3.08 2.89 -5.79
C SER A 12 -2.90 2.86 -4.27
N ALA A 13 -1.96 3.64 -3.72
CA ALA A 13 -1.73 3.73 -2.27
C ALA A 13 -2.96 4.30 -1.54
N ARG A 14 -3.55 5.37 -2.08
CA ARG A 14 -4.77 5.98 -1.54
C ARG A 14 -5.96 5.01 -1.57
N TRP A 15 -6.08 4.24 -2.65
CA TRP A 15 -7.11 3.21 -2.77
C TRP A 15 -6.94 2.09 -1.73
N ILE A 16 -5.72 1.59 -1.52
CA ILE A 16 -5.42 0.59 -0.48
C ILE A 16 -5.76 1.14 0.91
N LEU A 17 -5.30 2.35 1.24
CA LEU A 17 -5.62 2.97 2.54
C LEU A 17 -7.12 3.13 2.75
N ALA A 18 -7.86 3.56 1.73
CA ALA A 18 -9.30 3.72 1.83
C ALA A 18 -10.03 2.37 1.97
N ALA A 19 -9.53 1.32 1.32
CA ALA A 19 -10.03 -0.03 1.51
C ALA A 19 -9.75 -0.55 2.93
N MET A 20 -8.53 -0.35 3.45
CA MET A 20 -8.15 -0.74 4.82
C MET A 20 -8.98 0.00 5.88
N ALA A 21 -9.22 1.30 5.70
CA ALA A 21 -10.05 2.11 6.60
C ALA A 21 -11.52 1.67 6.64
N SER A 22 -11.96 0.83 5.70
CA SER A 22 -13.32 0.25 5.71
C SER A 22 -13.42 -0.99 6.61
N ALA A 23 -12.31 -1.50 7.15
CA ALA A 23 -12.28 -2.66 8.01
C ALA A 23 -12.76 -2.30 9.43
N PRO A 24 -13.71 -3.05 10.03
CA PRO A 24 -14.24 -2.72 11.36
C PRO A 24 -13.18 -2.67 12.47
N GLN A 25 -12.08 -3.41 12.31
CA GLN A 25 -10.98 -3.51 13.27
C GLN A 25 -10.20 -2.20 13.44
N VAL A 26 -10.36 -1.23 12.54
CA VAL A 26 -9.65 0.07 12.56
C VAL A 26 -10.61 1.26 12.57
N ALA A 27 -11.89 1.02 12.80
CA ALA A 27 -12.93 2.05 12.72
C ALA A 27 -12.78 3.17 13.76
N ASP A 28 -12.03 2.92 14.84
CA ASP A 28 -11.67 3.88 15.89
C ASP A 28 -10.51 4.81 15.50
N VAL A 29 -9.69 4.42 14.51
CA VAL A 29 -8.49 5.17 14.10
C VAL A 29 -8.53 5.67 12.65
N ALA A 30 -9.41 5.13 11.81
CA ALA A 30 -9.49 5.49 10.39
C ALA A 30 -10.95 5.58 9.93
N HIS A 31 -11.28 6.68 9.26
CA HIS A 31 -12.57 6.89 8.61
C HIS A 31 -12.36 7.50 7.23
N VAL A 32 -13.14 7.03 6.25
CA VAL A 32 -13.18 7.61 4.90
C VAL A 32 -14.64 7.89 4.55
N GLU A 33 -14.90 9.12 4.12
CA GLU A 33 -16.23 9.52 3.67
C GLU A 33 -16.69 8.63 2.50
N PRO A 34 -17.94 8.13 2.49
CA PRO A 34 -18.44 7.26 1.43
C PRO A 34 -18.28 7.84 0.01
N ALA A 35 -18.58 9.13 -0.17
CA ALA A 35 -18.42 9.79 -1.48
C ALA A 35 -16.97 9.80 -1.95
N LYS A 36 -16.02 10.02 -1.02
CA LYS A 36 -14.59 10.00 -1.34
C LYS A 36 -14.09 8.59 -1.65
N LYS A 37 -14.58 7.59 -0.92
CA LYS A 37 -14.29 6.17 -1.21
C LYS A 37 -14.73 5.81 -2.62
N GLU A 38 -15.94 6.19 -3.01
CA GLU A 38 -16.50 5.91 -4.32
C GLU A 38 -15.73 6.61 -5.46
N GLU A 39 -15.28 7.85 -5.24
CA GLU A 39 -14.39 8.57 -6.17
C GLU A 39 -13.07 7.82 -6.39
N ILE A 40 -12.44 7.37 -5.30
CA ILE A 40 -11.16 6.65 -5.33
C ILE A 40 -11.32 5.28 -6.02
N ASP A 41 -12.40 4.55 -5.73
CA ASP A 41 -12.69 3.26 -6.38
C ASP A 41 -12.88 3.42 -7.89
N ARG A 42 -13.62 4.43 -8.33
CA ARG A 42 -13.79 4.74 -9.76
C ARG A 42 -12.47 5.11 -10.43
N ALA A 43 -11.62 5.87 -9.75
CA ALA A 43 -10.30 6.21 -10.28
C ALA A 43 -9.40 4.97 -10.40
N MET A 44 -9.38 4.11 -9.39
CA MET A 44 -8.61 2.86 -9.42
C MET A 44 -9.11 1.91 -10.51
N ALA A 45 -10.44 1.79 -10.71
CA ALA A 45 -11.02 0.99 -11.78
C ALA A 45 -10.54 1.47 -13.16
N ARG A 46 -10.57 2.78 -13.41
CA ARG A 46 -10.05 3.36 -14.67
C ARG A 46 -8.57 3.07 -14.87
N LEU A 47 -7.76 3.23 -13.82
CA LEU A 47 -6.33 2.92 -13.86
C LEU A 47 -6.10 1.44 -14.21
N PHE A 48 -6.76 0.53 -13.49
CA PHE A 48 -6.66 -0.90 -13.73
C PHE A 48 -7.03 -1.25 -15.18
N THR A 49 -8.15 -0.73 -15.69
CA THR A 49 -8.54 -0.95 -17.09
C THR A 49 -7.47 -0.45 -18.05
N ARG A 50 -6.92 0.74 -17.86
CA ARG A 50 -5.86 1.31 -18.70
C ARG A 50 -4.62 0.40 -18.71
N LEU A 51 -4.17 -0.03 -17.54
CA LEU A 51 -3.01 -0.91 -17.40
C LEU A 51 -3.25 -2.26 -18.08
N MET A 52 -4.40 -2.89 -17.86
CA MET A 52 -4.67 -4.25 -18.37
C MET A 52 -4.92 -4.29 -19.88
N THR A 53 -5.51 -3.23 -20.44
CA THR A 53 -5.95 -3.22 -21.85
C THR A 53 -4.99 -2.49 -22.78
N LYS A 54 -4.10 -1.66 -22.25
CA LYS A 54 -3.21 -0.81 -23.04
C LYS A 54 -1.77 -0.94 -22.57
N ASP A 55 -1.46 -0.46 -21.37
CA ASP A 55 -0.07 -0.21 -20.98
C ASP A 55 0.69 -1.53 -20.72
N CYS A 56 0.01 -2.55 -20.20
CA CYS A 56 0.57 -3.85 -19.82
C CYS A 56 -0.16 -5.01 -20.50
N LEU A 57 -0.70 -4.82 -21.72
CA LEU A 57 -1.58 -5.81 -22.36
C LEU A 57 -0.91 -7.19 -22.51
N GLU A 58 0.36 -7.21 -22.95
CA GLU A 58 1.10 -8.46 -23.16
C GLU A 58 1.36 -9.21 -21.83
N GLU A 59 1.63 -8.49 -20.74
CA GLU A 59 1.76 -9.11 -19.42
C GLU A 59 0.39 -9.50 -18.83
N ALA A 60 -0.66 -8.72 -19.12
CA ALA A 60 -2.01 -8.89 -18.58
C ALA A 60 -2.77 -10.05 -19.21
N ARG A 61 -2.65 -10.23 -20.53
CA ARG A 61 -3.38 -11.24 -21.31
C ARG A 61 -3.25 -12.66 -20.78
N PRO A 62 -2.05 -13.21 -20.49
CA PRO A 62 -1.93 -14.56 -19.94
C PRO A 62 -2.54 -14.66 -18.52
N LEU A 63 -2.46 -13.61 -17.71
CA LEU A 63 -2.99 -13.58 -16.35
C LEU A 63 -4.53 -13.55 -16.32
N LEU A 64 -5.15 -12.88 -17.30
CA LEU A 64 -6.62 -12.84 -17.44
C LEU A 64 -7.20 -14.16 -17.97
N LEU A 65 -6.43 -14.88 -18.80
CA LEU A 65 -6.82 -16.19 -19.33
C LEU A 65 -6.58 -17.31 -18.32
N ALA A 66 -5.65 -17.12 -17.37
CA ALA A 66 -5.44 -18.03 -16.26
C ALA A 66 -6.65 -18.00 -15.32
N ARG A 67 -7.35 -19.15 -15.21
CA ARG A 67 -8.57 -19.28 -14.37
C ARG A 67 -8.28 -19.43 -12.86
N ASP A 68 -7.03 -19.42 -12.45
CA ASP A 68 -6.61 -19.63 -11.04
C ASP A 68 -6.40 -18.30 -10.26
N GLY A 69 -6.39 -17.17 -10.97
CA GLY A 69 -6.15 -15.83 -10.43
C GLY A 69 -4.76 -15.64 -9.78
N ALA A 70 -3.83 -16.60 -9.91
CA ALA A 70 -2.51 -16.51 -9.27
C ALA A 70 -1.71 -15.33 -9.79
N GLY A 71 -1.73 -15.15 -11.12
CA GLY A 71 -1.09 -14.02 -11.77
C GLY A 71 -1.63 -12.65 -11.33
N ALA A 72 -2.95 -12.56 -11.13
CA ALA A 72 -3.58 -11.33 -10.63
C ALA A 72 -3.19 -11.03 -9.18
N ARG A 73 -3.09 -12.06 -8.33
CA ARG A 73 -2.60 -11.91 -6.93
C ARG A 73 -1.17 -11.40 -6.89
N THR A 74 -0.24 -12.06 -7.58
CA THR A 74 1.17 -11.63 -7.62
C THR A 74 1.33 -10.21 -8.18
N ALA A 75 0.58 -9.87 -9.23
CA ALA A 75 0.59 -8.52 -9.80
C ALA A 75 0.03 -7.48 -8.82
N GLY A 76 -1.04 -7.82 -8.10
CA GLY A 76 -1.64 -6.97 -7.06
C GLY A 76 -0.70 -6.76 -5.87
N GLU A 77 -0.05 -7.82 -5.39
CA GLU A 77 0.96 -7.74 -4.32
C GLU A 77 2.14 -6.84 -4.71
N ALA A 78 2.66 -7.00 -5.93
CA ALA A 78 3.73 -6.17 -6.44
C ALA A 78 3.33 -4.69 -6.53
N LEU A 79 2.12 -4.41 -7.06
CA LEU A 79 1.59 -3.05 -7.14
C LEU A 79 1.38 -2.44 -5.75
N GLY A 80 0.80 -3.20 -4.82
CA GLY A 80 0.58 -2.76 -3.44
C GLY A 80 1.88 -2.45 -2.71
N ARG A 81 2.91 -3.30 -2.86
CA ARG A 81 4.24 -3.05 -2.30
C ARG A 81 4.84 -1.75 -2.84
N ILE A 82 4.81 -1.56 -4.15
CA ILE A 82 5.35 -0.36 -4.81
C ILE A 82 4.59 0.90 -4.39
N ALA A 83 3.25 0.83 -4.29
CA ALA A 83 2.41 1.92 -3.84
C ALA A 83 2.70 2.33 -2.39
N MET A 84 2.86 1.35 -1.49
CA MET A 84 3.24 1.62 -0.10
C MET A 84 4.67 2.16 0.03
N GLN A 85 5.61 1.67 -0.77
CA GLN A 85 6.97 2.19 -0.83
C GLN A 85 7.00 3.67 -1.27
N GLU A 86 6.19 4.03 -2.28
CA GLU A 86 6.06 5.42 -2.70
C GLU A 86 5.51 6.30 -1.57
N LEU A 87 4.46 5.85 -0.87
CA LEU A 87 3.89 6.61 0.25
C LEU A 87 4.88 6.78 1.41
N LEU A 88 5.62 5.71 1.74
CA LEU A 88 6.66 5.72 2.78
C LEU A 88 7.97 6.37 2.33
N SER A 89 8.02 6.96 1.13
CA SER A 89 9.12 7.84 0.74
C SER A 89 8.92 9.27 1.25
N ASP A 90 7.69 9.64 1.69
CA ASP A 90 7.42 10.93 2.31
C ASP A 90 8.09 11.01 3.71
N PRO A 91 8.97 11.99 3.96
CA PRO A 91 9.67 12.12 5.24
C PRO A 91 8.73 12.23 6.45
N LYS A 92 7.55 12.83 6.29
CA LYS A 92 6.55 12.94 7.37
C LYS A 92 5.93 11.58 7.68
N ALA A 93 5.65 10.78 6.65
CA ALA A 93 5.14 9.43 6.83
C ALA A 93 6.18 8.54 7.55
N VAL A 94 7.44 8.61 7.13
CA VAL A 94 8.55 7.91 7.80
C VAL A 94 8.68 8.32 9.26
N ALA A 95 8.68 9.63 9.54
CA ALA A 95 8.78 10.14 10.90
C ALA A 95 7.59 9.72 11.77
N ALA A 96 6.37 9.71 11.22
CA ALA A 96 5.18 9.27 11.92
C ALA A 96 5.26 7.77 12.27
N VAL A 97 5.69 6.92 11.33
CA VAL A 97 5.89 5.49 11.58
C VAL A 97 6.98 5.26 12.62
N ALA A 98 8.06 6.03 12.63
CA ALA A 98 9.14 5.87 13.61
C ALA A 98 8.79 6.38 15.02
N LYS A 99 7.71 7.16 15.18
CA LYS A 99 7.41 7.85 16.44
C LYS A 99 7.20 6.90 17.63
N TYR A 100 6.72 5.68 17.40
CA TYR A 100 6.54 4.70 18.47
C TYR A 100 7.85 4.36 19.20
N ALA A 101 9.00 4.49 18.51
CA ALA A 101 10.31 4.24 19.09
C ALA A 101 10.61 5.13 20.31
N THR A 102 9.99 6.31 20.39
CA THR A 102 10.12 7.21 21.55
C THR A 102 9.49 6.67 22.83
N TYR A 103 8.70 5.60 22.73
CA TYR A 103 8.07 4.92 23.87
C TYR A 103 8.74 3.57 24.21
N ILE A 104 9.81 3.19 23.52
CA ILE A 104 10.53 1.95 23.77
C ILE A 104 11.45 2.13 24.99
N ASP A 105 11.37 1.20 25.95
CA ASP A 105 12.38 1.09 27.01
C ASP A 105 13.56 0.25 26.52
N TYR A 106 14.60 0.93 26.05
CA TYR A 106 15.80 0.28 25.53
C TYR A 106 16.57 -0.57 26.55
N ARG A 107 16.29 -0.41 27.85
CA ARG A 107 16.86 -1.29 28.89
C ARG A 107 16.35 -2.72 28.77
N GLU A 108 15.14 -2.93 28.23
CA GLU A 108 14.61 -4.27 27.99
C GLU A 108 15.36 -5.01 26.86
N PHE A 109 16.06 -4.27 25.99
CA PHE A 109 16.79 -4.81 24.85
C PHE A 109 18.19 -5.33 25.22
N GLU A 110 18.67 -5.06 26.43
CA GLU A 110 19.98 -5.53 26.94
C GLU A 110 20.14 -7.06 26.87
N VAL A 111 19.04 -7.80 26.95
CA VAL A 111 19.04 -9.28 26.90
C VAL A 111 19.62 -9.81 25.58
N PHE A 112 19.52 -9.05 24.49
CA PHE A 112 20.02 -9.42 23.17
C PHE A 112 20.93 -8.37 22.51
N MET A 113 21.04 -7.17 23.11
CA MET A 113 21.97 -6.11 22.70
C MET A 113 22.64 -5.48 23.92
N PRO A 114 23.75 -6.06 24.43
CA PRO A 114 24.50 -5.47 25.53
C PRO A 114 24.96 -4.04 25.19
N GLY A 115 24.56 -3.05 26.00
CA GLY A 115 24.87 -1.63 25.82
C GLY A 115 23.80 -0.77 25.13
N ALA A 116 22.61 -1.32 24.87
CA ALA A 116 21.47 -0.58 24.30
C ALA A 116 20.91 0.53 25.21
N SER A 117 21.13 0.43 26.52
CA SER A 117 20.66 1.38 27.54
C SER A 117 21.29 2.78 27.50
N GLY A 118 22.28 3.00 26.62
CA GLY A 118 23.02 4.27 26.49
C GLY A 118 22.67 5.16 25.28
N GLN A 119 21.66 4.79 24.47
CA GLN A 119 21.12 5.61 23.36
C GLN A 119 19.87 6.37 23.79
#